data_AF-A0A293MGM8-F1
#
_entry.id   AF-A0A293MGM8-F1
#
_cell.length_a   1.000
_cell.length_b   1.000
_cell.length_c   1.000
_cell.angle_alpha   90.00
_cell.angle_beta   90.00
_cell.angle_gamma   90.00
#
_symmetry.space_group_name_H-M   'P 1'
#
loop_
_entity.id
_entity.type
_entity.pdbx_description
1 polymer ?
#
loop_
_entity_poly.entity_id
_entity_poly.type
_entity_poly.pdbx_seq_one_letter_code
_entity_poly.pdbx_strand_id
1 'polypeptide(L)'
;MVSANTLQLMATPTPCRDVTSWNLTDKCEFVRMAPSCQPNMGYVNYLQLMYCMLGPENVTYTVGLSVVWLLLLFVALGVTSGDFLTPALFVISKTLHMSQNVAGVTLLAFGNGSPDIFASLAGR
;
A
#
# COMPACT_ATOMS: atom_id res chain seq x y z
N MET A 1 27.36 9.42 -12.61
CA MET A 1 28.15 8.29 -12.07
C MET A 1 28.20 8.49 -10.56
N VAL A 2 27.64 7.57 -9.79
CA VAL A 2 27.57 7.64 -8.33
C VAL A 2 28.91 7.19 -7.73
N SER A 3 29.41 7.90 -6.72
CA SER A 3 30.72 7.63 -6.11
C SER A 3 30.70 6.37 -5.23
N ALA A 4 31.83 5.67 -5.11
CA ALA A 4 31.96 4.48 -4.28
C ALA A 4 31.57 4.71 -2.80
N ASN A 5 31.88 5.90 -2.27
CA ASN A 5 31.48 6.31 -0.91
C ASN A 5 29.95 6.46 -0.79
N THR A 6 29.29 6.90 -1.86
CA THR A 6 27.84 7.06 -1.93
C THR A 6 27.15 5.70 -1.95
N LEU A 7 27.68 4.73 -2.71
CA LEU A 7 27.17 3.34 -2.73
C LEU A 7 27.28 2.67 -1.35
N GLN A 8 28.36 2.93 -0.61
CA GLN A 8 28.52 2.43 0.76
C GLN A 8 27.48 3.03 1.72
N LEU A 9 27.15 4.32 1.58
CA LEU A 9 26.11 4.98 2.38
C LEU A 9 24.71 4.39 2.10
N MET A 10 24.39 4.06 0.84
CA MET A 10 23.11 3.42 0.49
C MET A 10 22.96 2.00 1.08
N ALA A 11 24.09 1.31 1.34
CA ALA A 11 24.14 -0.02 1.95
C ALA A 11 24.11 0.01 3.50
N THR A 12 24.21 1.18 4.12
CA THR A 12 24.05 1.32 5.58
C THR A 12 22.57 1.27 5.98
N PRO A 13 22.22 0.83 7.21
CA PRO A 13 20.84 0.79 7.69
C PRO A 13 20.31 2.21 7.95
N THR A 14 19.97 2.91 6.88
CA THR A 14 19.27 4.20 6.91
C THR A 14 17.78 3.99 6.70
N PRO A 15 16.92 4.80 7.33
CA PRO A 15 15.50 4.71 7.12
C PRO A 15 15.14 5.14 5.69
N CYS A 16 14.28 4.37 5.02
CA CYS A 16 13.89 4.65 3.63
C CYS A 16 13.22 6.03 3.43
N ARG A 17 12.69 6.63 4.51
CA ARG A 17 12.16 7.99 4.54
C ARG A 17 13.17 9.04 4.09
N ASP A 18 14.47 8.77 4.23
CA ASP A 18 15.53 9.73 3.91
C ASP A 18 15.75 9.91 2.40
N VAL A 19 15.04 9.19 1.53
CA VAL A 19 15.11 9.36 0.06
C VAL A 19 14.98 10.81 -0.41
N THR A 20 14.28 11.67 0.34
CA THR A 20 14.11 13.08 -0.02
C THR A 20 15.38 13.92 0.15
N SER A 21 16.30 13.52 1.03
CA SER A 21 17.55 14.26 1.32
C SER A 21 18.65 14.02 0.28
N TRP A 22 18.51 12.98 -0.53
CA TRP A 22 19.45 12.64 -1.60
C TRP A 22 19.27 13.52 -2.83
N ASN A 23 20.35 13.70 -3.60
CA ASN A 23 20.32 14.42 -4.87
C ASN A 23 19.39 13.74 -5.87
N LEU A 24 18.78 14.53 -6.75
CA LEU A 24 17.79 14.08 -7.73
C LEU A 24 18.23 12.80 -8.48
N THR A 25 19.47 12.78 -8.96
CA THR A 25 20.06 11.65 -9.73
C THR A 25 20.24 10.38 -8.90
N ASP A 26 20.46 10.51 -7.59
CA ASP A 26 20.84 9.40 -6.71
C ASP A 26 19.64 8.76 -6.01
N LYS A 27 18.45 9.41 -6.06
CA LYS A 27 17.23 8.93 -5.40
C LYS A 27 16.81 7.54 -5.87
N CYS A 28 16.88 7.28 -7.17
CA CYS A 28 16.50 5.97 -7.70
C CYS A 28 17.49 4.87 -7.29
N GLU A 29 18.80 5.16 -7.33
CA GLU A 29 19.81 4.18 -6.89
C GLU A 29 19.65 3.87 -5.39
N PHE A 30 19.43 4.89 -4.56
CA PHE A 30 19.16 4.69 -3.14
C PHE A 30 17.93 3.79 -2.90
N VAL A 31 16.80 4.05 -3.56
CA VAL A 31 15.57 3.24 -3.42
C VAL A 31 15.78 1.78 -3.85
N ARG A 32 16.63 1.53 -4.84
CA ARG A 32 16.93 0.17 -5.32
C ARG A 32 17.90 -0.58 -4.41
N MET A 33 18.91 0.12 -3.89
CA MET A 33 20.01 -0.49 -3.14
C MET A 33 19.74 -0.59 -1.65
N ALA A 34 18.96 0.33 -1.08
CA ALA A 34 18.66 0.33 0.35
C ALA A 34 17.73 -0.85 0.69
N PRO A 35 18.15 -1.79 1.54
CA PRO A 35 17.31 -2.93 1.92
C PRO A 35 16.07 -2.51 2.69
N SER A 36 16.11 -1.35 3.37
CA SER A 36 14.98 -0.75 4.07
C SER A 36 13.87 -0.24 3.15
N CYS A 37 14.13 -0.11 1.84
CA CYS A 37 13.15 0.33 0.83
C CYS A 37 12.47 -0.83 0.08
N GLN A 38 12.85 -2.07 0.33
CA GLN A 38 12.25 -3.23 -0.32
C GLN A 38 10.94 -3.63 0.39
N PRO A 39 9.85 -3.89 -0.36
CA PRO A 39 8.58 -4.27 0.23
C PRO A 39 8.65 -5.71 0.76
N ASN A 40 8.44 -5.88 2.07
CA ASN A 40 8.38 -7.22 2.68
C ASN A 40 7.02 -7.91 2.47
N MET A 41 5.94 -7.16 2.22
CA MET A 41 4.55 -7.68 2.13
C MET A 41 3.64 -6.87 1.18
N GLY A 42 4.22 -5.99 0.35
CA GLY A 42 3.46 -5.11 -0.54
C GLY A 42 3.46 -5.59 -1.99
N TYR A 43 2.30 -5.67 -2.63
CA TYR A 43 2.17 -6.03 -4.06
C TYR A 43 2.73 -4.96 -5.01
N VAL A 44 2.77 -3.69 -4.59
CA VAL A 44 3.20 -2.56 -5.44
C VAL A 44 4.30 -1.77 -4.73
N ASN A 45 5.45 -1.61 -5.39
CA ASN A 45 6.55 -0.75 -4.91
C ASN A 45 6.37 0.68 -5.41
N TYR A 46 5.60 1.48 -4.65
CA TYR A 46 5.31 2.87 -4.98
C TYR A 46 6.57 3.75 -5.02
N LEU A 47 7.59 3.44 -4.20
CA LEU A 47 8.84 4.20 -4.20
C LEU A 47 9.63 4.01 -5.49
N GLN A 48 9.74 2.78 -5.99
CA GLN A 48 10.35 2.53 -7.29
C GLN A 48 9.53 3.12 -8.44
N LEU A 49 8.20 3.02 -8.37
CA LEU A 49 7.34 3.63 -9.39
C LEU A 49 7.56 5.15 -9.45
N MET A 50 7.59 5.80 -8.28
CA MET A 50 7.71 7.25 -8.15
C MET A 50 9.11 7.78 -8.49
N TYR A 51 10.16 7.17 -7.95
CA TYR A 51 11.52 7.69 -8.10
C TYR A 51 12.31 7.06 -9.25
N CYS A 52 11.96 5.86 -9.72
CA CYS A 52 12.71 5.16 -10.76
C CYS A 52 11.99 5.03 -12.11
N MET A 53 10.67 4.86 -12.14
CA MET A 53 9.94 4.70 -13.41
C MET A 53 9.46 6.03 -13.97
N LEU A 54 8.78 6.85 -13.15
CA LEU A 54 8.27 8.17 -13.59
C LEU A 54 9.32 9.28 -13.46
N GLY A 55 10.39 9.01 -12.72
CA GLY A 55 11.49 9.92 -12.49
C GLY A 55 11.23 10.90 -11.34
N PRO A 56 12.27 11.30 -10.60
CA PRO A 56 12.17 12.17 -9.43
C PRO A 56 11.75 13.62 -9.79
N GLU A 57 11.81 13.99 -11.07
CA GLU A 57 11.38 15.29 -11.60
C GLU A 57 9.86 15.41 -11.76
N ASN A 58 9.17 14.29 -12.00
CA ASN A 58 7.72 14.26 -12.23
C ASN A 58 6.91 13.85 -10.99
N VAL A 59 7.50 13.99 -9.81
CA VAL A 59 6.88 13.57 -8.53
C VAL A 59 5.49 14.16 -8.33
N THR A 60 5.28 15.44 -8.67
CA THR A 60 3.97 16.09 -8.57
C THR A 60 2.90 15.38 -9.40
N TYR A 61 3.24 14.98 -10.63
CA TYR A 61 2.31 14.25 -11.51
C TYR A 61 2.04 12.85 -10.97
N THR A 62 3.06 12.16 -10.47
CA THR A 62 2.91 10.83 -9.85
C THR A 62 1.98 10.87 -8.64
N VAL A 63 2.17 11.87 -7.75
CA VAL A 63 1.30 12.06 -6.58
C VAL A 63 -0.12 12.40 -7.02
N GLY A 64 -0.28 13.28 -8.00
CA GLY A 64 -1.59 13.62 -8.57
C GLY A 64 -2.32 12.39 -9.13
N LEU A 65 -1.63 11.58 -9.94
CA LEU A 65 -2.18 10.33 -10.49
C LEU A 65 -2.55 9.34 -9.38
N SER A 66 -1.72 9.26 -8.33
CA SER A 66 -1.99 8.40 -7.17
C SER A 66 -3.25 8.83 -6.42
N VAL A 67 -3.46 10.14 -6.23
CA VAL A 67 -4.69 10.68 -5.61
C VAL A 67 -5.91 10.39 -6.47
N VAL A 68 -5.83 10.62 -7.78
CA VAL A 68 -6.93 10.31 -8.71
C VAL A 68 -7.26 8.82 -8.67
N TRP A 69 -6.24 7.95 -8.66
CA TRP A 69 -6.41 6.51 -8.54
C TRP A 69 -7.10 6.12 -7.22
N LEU A 70 -6.69 6.70 -6.09
CA LEU A 70 -7.33 6.48 -4.79
C LEU A 70 -8.81 6.91 -4.78
N LEU A 71 -9.13 8.05 -5.41
CA LEU A 71 -10.52 8.50 -5.53
C LEU A 71 -11.36 7.53 -6.37
N LEU A 72 -10.81 7.05 -7.49
CA LEU A 72 -11.48 6.04 -8.31
C LEU A 72 -11.74 4.75 -7.53
N LEU A 73 -10.74 4.26 -6.78
CA LEU A 73 -10.90 3.09 -5.92
C LEU A 73 -11.93 3.33 -4.82
N PHE A 74 -11.92 4.51 -4.19
CA PHE A 74 -12.89 4.86 -3.16
C PHE A 74 -14.32 4.89 -3.70
N VAL A 75 -14.53 5.48 -4.87
CA VAL A 75 -15.84 5.48 -5.54
C VAL A 75 -16.25 4.05 -5.91
N ALA A 76 -15.34 3.25 -6.46
CA ALA A 76 -15.60 1.86 -6.79
C ALA A 76 -16.00 1.04 -5.55
N LEU A 77 -15.30 1.22 -4.42
CA LEU A 77 -15.64 0.60 -3.14
C LEU A 77 -16.99 1.08 -2.62
N GLY A 78 -17.28 2.38 -2.75
CA GLY A 78 -18.58 2.97 -2.40
C GLY A 78 -19.74 2.32 -3.15
N VAL A 79 -19.67 2.31 -4.49
CA VAL A 79 -20.68 1.68 -5.35
C VAL A 79 -20.81 0.19 -5.03
N THR A 80 -19.68 -0.53 -4.95
CA THR A 80 -19.68 -1.96 -4.64
C THR A 80 -20.29 -2.26 -3.26
N SER A 81 -20.03 -1.41 -2.27
CA SER A 81 -20.60 -1.57 -0.93
C SER A 81 -22.11 -1.33 -0.91
N GLY A 82 -22.61 -0.39 -1.72
CA GLY A 82 -24.04 -0.18 -1.91
C GLY A 82 -24.71 -1.39 -2.54
N ASP A 83 -24.20 -1.83 -3.69
CA ASP A 83 -24.89 -2.82 -4.53
C ASP A 83 -24.69 -4.27 -4.05
N PHE A 84 -23.57 -4.60 -3.42
CA PHE A 84 -23.23 -5.97 -3.03
C PHE A 84 -23.13 -6.16 -1.52
N LEU A 85 -22.45 -5.26 -0.80
CA LEU A 85 -22.23 -5.44 0.64
C LEU A 85 -23.50 -5.21 1.45
N THR A 86 -24.30 -4.20 1.09
CA THR A 86 -25.56 -3.88 1.78
C THR A 86 -26.57 -5.04 1.74
N PRO A 87 -26.91 -5.65 0.58
CA PRO A 87 -27.78 -6.81 0.56
C PRO A 87 -27.18 -8.04 1.25
N ALA A 88 -25.85 -8.25 1.15
CA ALA A 88 -25.18 -9.33 1.89
C ALA A 88 -25.33 -9.16 3.41
N LEU A 89 -25.12 -7.95 3.93
CA LEU A 89 -25.31 -7.63 5.35
C LEU A 89 -26.76 -7.81 5.79
N PHE A 90 -27.74 -7.53 4.93
CA PHE A 90 -29.15 -7.78 5.22
C PHE A 90 -29.43 -9.27 5.43
N VAL A 91 -28.92 -10.13 4.54
CA VAL A 91 -29.07 -11.60 4.68
C VAL A 91 -28.38 -12.08 5.95
N ILE A 92 -27.13 -11.67 6.19
CA ILE A 92 -26.37 -12.05 7.40
C ILE A 92 -27.09 -11.60 8.68
N SER A 93 -27.58 -10.36 8.72
CA SER A 93 -28.36 -9.81 9.83
C SER A 93 -29.61 -10.66 10.12
N LYS A 94 -30.32 -11.09 9.07
CA LYS A 94 -31.50 -11.96 9.20
C LYS A 94 -31.13 -13.38 9.66
N THR A 95 -30.05 -13.96 9.14
CA THR A 95 -29.62 -15.31 9.50
C THR A 95 -29.09 -15.39 10.93
N LEU A 96 -28.30 -14.40 11.37
CA LEU A 96 -27.66 -14.37 12.69
C LEU A 96 -28.49 -13.63 13.74
N HIS A 97 -29.68 -13.12 13.39
CA HIS A 97 -30.55 -12.33 14.27
C HIS A 97 -29.83 -11.12 14.92
N MET A 98 -28.87 -10.52 14.21
CA MET A 98 -28.12 -9.34 14.66
C MET A 98 -28.54 -8.09 13.91
N SER A 99 -28.28 -6.90 14.47
CA SER A 99 -28.48 -5.65 13.74
C SER A 99 -27.43 -5.49 12.64
N GLN A 100 -27.79 -4.80 11.55
CA GLN A 100 -26.91 -4.61 10.39
C GLN A 100 -25.62 -3.87 10.77
N ASN A 101 -25.67 -2.97 11.75
CA ASN A 101 -24.48 -2.29 12.28
C ASN A 101 -23.53 -3.25 12.99
N VAL A 102 -24.07 -4.17 13.80
CA VAL A 102 -23.25 -5.19 14.49
C VAL A 102 -22.65 -6.17 13.48
N ALA A 103 -23.45 -6.63 12.51
CA ALA A 103 -22.95 -7.47 11.41
C ALA A 103 -21.84 -6.76 10.61
N GLY A 104 -21.99 -5.46 10.36
CA GLY A 104 -20.99 -4.64 9.67
C GLY A 104 -19.66 -4.53 10.42
N VAL A 105 -19.69 -4.21 11.72
CA VAL A 105 -18.44 -4.13 12.52
C VAL A 105 -17.78 -5.50 12.68
N THR A 106 -18.55 -6.58 12.78
CA THR A 106 -18.02 -7.95 12.80
C THR A 106 -17.35 -8.31 11.48
N LEU A 107 -17.99 -8.01 10.34
CA LEU A 107 -17.41 -8.26 9.02
C LEU A 107 -16.13 -7.43 8.79
N LEU A 108 -16.09 -6.19 9.27
CA LEU A 108 -14.88 -5.37 9.25
C LEU A 108 -13.76 -5.94 10.11
N ALA A 109 -14.08 -6.39 11.34
CA ALA A 109 -13.12 -7.04 12.22
C ALA A 109 -12.58 -8.34 11.59
N PHE A 110 -13.45 -9.15 11.00
CA PHE A 110 -13.07 -10.37 10.29
C PHE A 110 -12.21 -10.07 9.05
N GLY A 111 -12.59 -9.09 8.24
CA GLY A 111 -11.84 -8.68 7.05
C GLY A 111 -10.42 -8.19 7.39
N ASN A 112 -10.27 -7.43 8.47
CA ASN A 112 -8.97 -6.95 8.93
C ASN A 112 -8.08 -8.08 9.47
N GLY A 113 -8.65 -9.10 10.14
CA GLY A 113 -7.88 -10.23 10.69
C GLY A 113 -7.63 -11.39 9.71
N SER A 114 -8.33 -11.39 8.57
CA SER A 114 -8.24 -12.44 7.55
C SER A 114 -6.81 -12.68 7.01
N PRO A 115 -6.02 -11.64 6.63
CA PRO A 115 -4.66 -11.83 6.13
C PRO A 115 -3.73 -12.55 7.12
N ASP A 116 -3.83 -12.25 8.42
CA ASP A 116 -3.01 -12.89 9.46
C ASP A 116 -3.31 -14.38 9.62
N ILE A 117 -4.60 -14.74 9.52
CA ILE A 117 -5.05 -16.14 9.58
C ILE A 117 -4.49 -16.90 8.38
N PHE A 118 -4.61 -16.33 7.17
CA PHE A 118 -4.11 -16.98 5.96
C PHE A 118 -2.58 -17.09 5.95
N ALA A 119 -1.86 -16.06 6.41
CA ALA A 119 -0.40 -16.11 6.55
C ALA A 119 0.06 -17.21 7.52
N SER A 120 -0.64 -17.36 8.65
CA SER A 120 -0.33 -18.40 9.65
C SER A 120 -0.62 -19.82 9.16
N LEU A 121 -1.62 -19.97 8.28
CA LEU A 121 -1.98 -21.26 7.70
C LEU A 121 -1.02 -21.67 6.58
N ALA A 122 -0.60 -20.72 5.74
CA ALA A 122 0.33 -20.95 4.63
C ALA A 122 1.81 -21.00 5.05
N GLY A 123 2.15 -20.46 6.23
CA GLY A 123 3.49 -20.55 6.83
C GLY A 123 3.76 -21.85 7.60
N ARG A 124 2.80 -22.79 7.60
CA ARG A 124 3.02 -24.20 7.96
C ARG A 124 3.12 -25.04 6.69
#